data_AF-A0AAD9J007-F1
#
_entry.id   AF-A0AAD9J007-F1
#
_cell.length_a   1.000
_cell.length_b   1.000
_cell.length_c   1.000
_cell.angle_alpha   90.00
_cell.angle_beta   90.00
_cell.angle_gamma   90.00
#
_symmetry.space_group_name_H-M   'P 1'
#
loop_
_entity.id
_entity.type
_entity.pdbx_description
1 polymer ?
#
loop_
_entity_poly.entity_id
_entity_poly.type
_entity_poly.pdbx_seq_one_letter_code
_entity_poly.pdbx_strand_id
1 'polypeptide(L)'
;MGDVCVRVDDKCVDINAHCLYDQHGITVCQCNGPFDVIAGSCVLRGTVGTSCLSGGSCITQYSVCRDSICICTQGYQQDQHQCGMYWIITQQKGEISECVWYCDPFDRNCLSVCVFSYLSLR
;
A
#
# COMPACT_ATOMS: atom_id res chain seq x y z
N MET A 1 7.50 -9.25 -10.64
CA MET A 1 7.22 -10.36 -11.55
C MET A 1 8.58 -10.82 -12.01
N GLY A 2 9.18 -11.69 -11.21
CA GLY A 2 10.63 -11.89 -11.19
C GLY A 2 11.09 -13.24 -11.71
N ASP A 3 10.19 -14.14 -12.10
CA ASP A 3 10.61 -15.42 -12.69
C ASP A 3 9.75 -15.83 -13.88
N VAL A 4 10.43 -16.42 -14.84
CA VAL A 4 9.87 -17.06 -16.04
C VAL A 4 9.34 -18.42 -15.60
N CYS A 5 8.03 -18.65 -15.76
CA CYS A 5 7.52 -20.02 -15.68
C CYS A 5 7.86 -20.74 -16.99
N VAL A 6 8.26 -22.01 -16.93
CA VAL A 6 8.79 -22.75 -18.08
C VAL A 6 7.69 -23.61 -18.74
N ARG A 7 6.71 -24.06 -17.95
CA ARG A 7 5.56 -24.86 -18.38
C ARG A 7 4.27 -24.28 -17.81
N VAL A 8 3.15 -24.47 -18.51
CA VAL A 8 1.82 -23.99 -18.08
C VAL A 8 1.35 -24.53 -16.73
N ASP A 9 1.92 -25.65 -16.26
CA ASP A 9 1.64 -26.22 -14.94
C ASP A 9 2.62 -25.76 -13.84
N ASP A 10 3.60 -24.93 -14.18
CA ASP A 10 4.57 -24.42 -13.22
C ASP A 10 3.91 -23.42 -12.28
N LYS A 11 4.34 -23.48 -11.02
CA LYS A 11 3.88 -22.53 -10.00
C LYS A 11 4.62 -21.21 -10.16
N CYS A 12 3.84 -20.15 -10.37
CA CYS A 12 4.34 -18.79 -10.24
C CYS A 12 4.71 -18.46 -8.79
N VAL A 13 5.60 -17.49 -8.61
CA VAL A 13 5.98 -16.99 -7.28
C VAL A 13 4.77 -16.41 -6.53
N ASP A 14 3.87 -15.75 -7.27
CA ASP A 14 2.61 -15.23 -6.72
C ASP A 14 1.52 -16.31 -6.76
N ILE A 15 0.89 -16.57 -5.61
CA ILE A 15 -0.21 -17.55 -5.48
C ILE A 15 -1.46 -17.16 -6.28
N ASN A 16 -1.62 -15.86 -6.57
CA ASN A 16 -2.70 -15.34 -7.38
C ASN A 16 -2.32 -15.21 -8.85
N ALA A 17 -1.27 -15.92 -9.30
CA ALA A 17 -0.88 -16.01 -10.70
C ALA A 17 -0.90 -17.46 -11.21
N HIS A 18 -1.14 -17.60 -12.52
CA HIS A 18 -1.06 -18.87 -13.26
C HIS A 18 -0.13 -18.70 -14.46
N CYS A 19 0.59 -19.76 -14.81
CA CYS A 19 1.48 -19.75 -15.96
C CYS A 19 0.69 -20.00 -17.25
N LEU A 20 0.76 -19.08 -18.21
CA LEU A 20 0.08 -19.21 -19.51
C LEU A 20 1.01 -18.84 -20.66
N TYR A 21 0.65 -19.27 -21.86
CA TYR A 21 1.23 -18.74 -23.09
C TYR A 21 0.73 -17.31 -23.32
N ASP A 22 1.66 -16.39 -23.54
CA ASP A 22 1.35 -15.06 -24.05
C ASP A 22 0.97 -15.13 -25.54
N GLN A 23 0.60 -13.98 -26.09
CA GLN A 23 0.25 -13.83 -27.51
C GLN A 23 1.39 -14.14 -28.49
N HIS A 24 2.63 -14.25 -28.01
CA HIS A 24 3.83 -14.58 -28.79
C HIS A 24 4.29 -16.04 -28.59
N GLY A 25 3.54 -16.84 -27.81
CA GLY A 25 3.88 -18.24 -27.52
C GLY A 25 4.95 -18.42 -26.44
N ILE A 26 5.22 -17.38 -25.64
CA ILE A 26 6.16 -17.40 -24.51
C ILE A 26 5.36 -17.65 -23.23
N THR A 27 5.88 -18.49 -22.32
CA THR A 27 5.24 -18.72 -21.02
C THR A 27 5.49 -17.56 -20.06
N VAL A 28 4.40 -17.01 -19.51
CA VAL A 28 4.41 -15.87 -18.58
C VAL A 28 3.47 -16.11 -17.41
N CYS A 29 3.85 -15.60 -16.24
CA CYS A 29 2.99 -15.60 -15.05
C CYS A 29 1.97 -14.46 -15.16
N GLN A 30 0.69 -14.82 -15.32
CA GLN A 30 -0.40 -13.88 -15.42
C GLN A 30 -1.29 -13.93 -14.17
N CYS A 31 -1.70 -12.76 -13.69
CA CYS A 31 -2.60 -12.68 -12.54
C CYS A 31 -3.96 -13.31 -12.82
N ASN A 32 -4.48 -14.01 -11.83
CA ASN A 32 -5.80 -14.63 -11.85
C ASN A 32 -6.90 -13.56 -11.90
N GLY A 33 -8.02 -13.87 -12.54
CA GLY A 33 -9.29 -13.13 -12.49
C GLY A 33 -9.23 -11.68 -11.99
N PRO A 34 -9.70 -11.37 -10.76
CA PRO A 34 -9.82 -10.00 -10.26
C PRO A 34 -8.49 -9.37 -9.81
N PHE A 35 -7.33 -9.90 -10.16
CA PHE A 35 -6.03 -9.36 -9.72
C PHE A 35 -5.34 -8.56 -10.83
N ASP A 36 -4.73 -7.45 -10.45
CA ASP A 36 -3.91 -6.59 -11.31
C ASP A 36 -2.43 -6.72 -10.95
N VAL A 37 -1.56 -6.44 -11.92
CA VAL A 37 -0.10 -6.43 -11.72
C VAL A 37 0.32 -5.10 -11.12
N ILE A 38 0.79 -5.11 -9.86
CA ILE A 38 1.36 -3.94 -9.20
C ILE A 38 2.70 -4.28 -8.59
N ALA A 39 3.72 -3.48 -8.90
CA ALA A 39 5.09 -3.67 -8.41
C ALA A 39 5.60 -5.11 -8.61
N GLY A 40 5.05 -5.82 -9.60
CA GLY A 40 5.41 -7.20 -9.88
C GLY A 40 4.72 -8.28 -9.04
N SER A 41 3.67 -7.95 -8.31
CA SER A 41 2.80 -8.89 -7.59
C SER A 41 1.36 -8.79 -8.08
N CYS A 42 0.57 -9.85 -7.88
CA CYS A 42 -0.84 -9.89 -8.20
C CYS A 42 -1.66 -9.41 -7.02
N VAL A 43 -2.23 -8.23 -7.18
CA VAL A 43 -2.96 -7.51 -6.14
C VAL A 43 -4.44 -7.45 -6.52
N LEU A 44 -5.32 -7.75 -5.57
CA LEU A 44 -6.76 -7.78 -5.81
C LEU A 44 -7.28 -6.40 -6.23
N ARG A 45 -8.04 -6.33 -7.32
CA ARG A 45 -8.74 -5.13 -7.78
C ARG A 45 -9.64 -4.58 -6.69
N GLY A 46 -9.78 -3.26 -6.66
CA GLY A 46 -10.48 -2.54 -5.61
C GLY A 46 -9.62 -2.27 -4.37
N THR A 47 -8.39 -2.75 -4.31
CA THR A 47 -7.44 -2.31 -3.28
C THR A 47 -6.70 -1.05 -3.70
N VAL A 48 -6.16 -0.29 -2.75
CA VAL A 48 -5.51 1.00 -3.04
C VAL A 48 -4.32 0.78 -3.98
N GLY A 49 -4.22 1.62 -5.01
CA GLY A 49 -3.23 1.51 -6.08
C GLY A 49 -3.66 0.61 -7.25
N THR A 50 -4.73 -0.21 -7.12
CA THR A 50 -5.27 -1.07 -8.19
C THR A 50 -6.46 -0.45 -8.91
N SER A 51 -6.87 -1.08 -10.01
CA SER A 51 -8.08 -0.71 -10.72
C SER A 51 -9.30 -0.86 -9.81
N CYS A 52 -10.27 0.04 -9.98
CA CYS A 52 -11.54 -0.06 -9.28
C CYS A 52 -12.30 -1.34 -9.66
N LEU A 53 -13.20 -1.76 -8.77
CA LEU A 53 -14.17 -2.79 -9.09
C LEU A 53 -15.13 -2.32 -10.17
N SER A 54 -15.76 -3.29 -10.83
CA SER A 54 -16.92 -3.06 -11.68
C SER A 54 -17.98 -2.27 -10.89
N GLY A 55 -18.30 -1.07 -11.38
CA GLY A 55 -19.19 -0.13 -10.68
C GLY A 55 -18.48 1.07 -10.03
N GLY A 56 -17.14 1.17 -10.14
CA GLY A 56 -16.40 2.34 -9.66
C GLY A 56 -16.22 2.37 -8.13
N SER A 57 -16.17 1.19 -7.51
CA SER A 57 -16.02 1.04 -6.05
C SER A 57 -14.68 0.42 -5.68
N CYS A 58 -14.27 0.61 -4.43
CA CYS A 58 -13.06 0.04 -3.85
C CYS A 58 -13.40 -0.84 -2.64
N ILE A 59 -12.65 -1.92 -2.47
CA ILE A 59 -12.76 -2.85 -1.34
C ILE A 59 -12.06 -2.27 -0.11
N THR A 60 -10.91 -1.63 -0.30
CA THR A 60 -10.14 -1.07 0.82
C THR A 60 -10.96 0.02 1.53
N GLN A 61 -11.06 -0.07 2.85
CA GLN A 61 -11.73 0.95 3.66
C GLN A 61 -11.01 2.31 3.51
N TYR A 62 -11.77 3.39 3.62
CA TYR A 62 -11.25 4.76 3.46
C TYR A 62 -10.55 5.00 2.11
N SER A 63 -11.02 4.31 1.07
CA SER A 63 -10.59 4.53 -0.31
C SER A 63 -11.76 4.88 -1.22
N VAL A 64 -11.48 5.63 -2.27
CA VAL A 64 -12.43 6.07 -3.29
C VAL A 64 -11.85 5.79 -4.67
N CYS A 65 -12.71 5.43 -5.62
CA CYS A 65 -12.31 5.28 -7.01
C CYS A 65 -12.13 6.67 -7.65
N ARG A 66 -10.92 6.96 -8.16
CA ARG A 66 -10.62 8.15 -8.93
C ARG A 66 -9.77 7.75 -10.13
N ASP A 67 -10.15 8.21 -11.32
CA ASP A 67 -9.45 7.90 -12.57
C ASP A 67 -9.23 6.39 -12.78
N SER A 68 -10.25 5.60 -12.43
CA SER A 68 -10.25 4.13 -12.47
C SER A 68 -9.26 3.45 -11.51
N ILE A 69 -8.62 4.18 -10.61
CA ILE A 69 -7.72 3.65 -9.58
C ILE A 69 -8.30 3.92 -8.18
N CYS A 70 -8.15 2.96 -7.28
CA CYS A 70 -8.50 3.14 -5.88
C CYS A 70 -7.43 3.96 -5.16
N ILE A 71 -7.83 5.11 -4.60
CA ILE A 71 -6.96 6.01 -3.85
C ILE A 71 -7.52 6.24 -2.45
N CYS A 72 -6.67 6.60 -1.48
CA CYS A 72 -7.15 6.94 -0.14
C CYS A 72 -7.98 8.22 -0.13
N THR A 73 -9.03 8.23 0.69
CA THR A 73 -9.84 9.43 0.92
C THR A 73 -9.03 10.49 1.66
N GLN A 74 -9.47 11.74 1.59
CA GLN A 74 -8.77 12.85 2.25
C GLN A 74 -8.56 12.56 3.75
N GLY A 75 -7.33 12.75 4.22
CA GLY A 75 -6.93 12.46 5.61
C GLY A 75 -6.33 11.07 5.85
N TYR A 76 -6.33 10.21 4.84
CA TYR A 76 -5.72 8.88 4.88
C TYR A 76 -4.54 8.80 3.91
N GLN A 77 -3.50 8.06 4.30
CA GLN A 77 -2.36 7.77 3.43
C GLN A 77 -2.33 6.30 3.05
N GLN A 78 -1.80 6.04 1.86
CA GLN A 78 -1.58 4.70 1.36
C GLN A 78 -0.35 4.11 2.03
N ASP A 79 -0.51 2.96 2.68
CA ASP A 79 0.57 2.05 2.99
C ASP A 79 0.28 0.70 2.33
N GLN A 80 1.17 0.30 1.43
CA GLN A 80 0.98 -0.86 0.55
C GLN A 80 -0.39 -0.84 -0.16
N HIS A 81 -1.34 -1.65 0.32
CA HIS A 81 -2.68 -1.84 -0.25
C HIS A 81 -3.81 -1.39 0.71
N GLN A 82 -3.45 -0.66 1.76
CA GLN A 82 -4.37 -0.18 2.80
C GLN A 82 -4.32 1.35 2.95
N CYS A 83 -5.41 1.92 3.48
CA CYS A 83 -5.50 3.34 3.83
C CYS A 83 -5.53 3.52 5.33
N GLY A 84 -4.57 4.28 5.85
CA GLY A 84 -4.37 4.50 7.28
C GLY A 84 -4.37 5.97 7.61
N MET A 85 -4.95 6.32 8.76
CA MET A 85 -4.88 7.66 9.33
C MET A 85 -3.66 7.77 10.22
N TYR A 86 -2.80 8.76 9.99
CA TYR A 86 -1.76 9.10 10.95
C TYR A 86 -2.37 9.92 12.08
N TRP A 87 -2.23 9.46 13.33
CA TRP A 87 -2.58 10.26 14.49
C TRP A 87 -1.33 11.00 14.94
N ILE A 88 -1.35 12.33 14.87
CA ILE A 88 -0.34 13.14 15.55
C ILE A 88 -0.72 13.20 17.02
N ILE A 89 0.03 12.51 17.87
CA ILE A 89 -0.13 12.63 19.32
C ILE A 89 0.93 13.61 19.81
N THR A 90 0.54 14.80 20.27
CA THR A 90 1.42 15.71 21.01
C THR A 90 1.27 15.42 22.50
N GLN A 91 2.34 14.92 23.15
CA GLN A 91 2.40 14.94 24.62
C GLN A 91 3.23 16.14 25.07
N GLN A 92 2.62 17.06 25.82
CA GLN A 92 3.36 17.93 26.74
C GLN A 92 3.64 17.12 28.01
N LYS A 93 4.77 16.43 28.06
CA LYS A 93 5.33 16.02 29.35
C LYS A 93 6.38 17.04 29.72
N GLY A 94 6.22 17.65 30.90
CA GLY A 94 6.99 18.78 31.37
C GLY A 94 8.50 18.60 31.21
N GLU A 95 9.14 19.75 30.97
CA GLU A 95 10.57 19.98 30.71
C GLU A 95 11.07 19.62 29.29
N ILE A 96 10.82 20.58 28.39
CA ILE A 96 11.59 20.94 27.19
C ILE A 96 11.79 19.85 26.12
N SER A 97 10.70 19.36 25.54
CA SER A 97 10.70 18.89 24.15
C SER A 97 9.28 18.80 23.61
N GLU A 98 8.93 19.61 22.60
CA GLU A 98 7.75 19.31 21.78
C GLU A 98 8.09 18.07 20.95
N CYS A 99 7.71 16.90 21.45
CA CYS A 99 7.80 15.66 20.71
C CYS A 99 6.50 15.42 19.95
N VAL A 100 6.59 15.46 18.63
CA VAL A 100 5.53 15.06 17.73
C VAL A 100 5.68 13.56 17.49
N TRP A 101 4.67 12.78 17.87
CA TRP A 101 4.64 11.35 17.59
C TRP A 101 3.90 11.12 16.28
N TYR A 102 4.60 10.54 15.33
CA TYR A 102 4.04 9.97 14.10
C TYR A 102 3.83 8.49 14.37
N CYS A 103 2.62 8.14 14.78
CA CYS A 103 2.24 6.75 14.94
C CYS A 103 1.79 6.19 13.60
N ASP A 104 2.40 5.09 13.19
CA ASP A 104 1.92 4.34 12.04
C ASP A 104 0.58 3.68 12.42
N PRO A 105 -0.48 3.83 11.60
CA PRO A 105 -1.77 3.20 11.87
C PRO A 105 -1.75 1.66 11.77
N PHE A 106 -0.75 1.08 11.10
CA PHE A 106 -0.70 -0.35 10.78
C PHE A 106 0.28 -1.15 11.62
N ASP A 107 1.33 -0.50 12.11
CA ASP A 107 2.29 -1.09 13.01
C ASP A 107 2.36 -0.21 14.26
N ARG A 108 2.22 -0.75 15.47
CA ARG A 108 2.15 0.03 16.73
C ARG A 108 3.46 0.79 17.06
N ASN A 109 4.33 0.92 16.08
CA ASN A 109 5.54 1.71 16.08
C ASN A 109 5.19 3.18 15.89
N CYS A 110 5.61 4.00 16.85
CA CYS A 110 5.53 5.45 16.74
C CYS A 110 6.94 6.03 16.65
N LEU A 111 7.18 6.82 15.60
CA LEU A 111 8.36 7.65 15.47
C LEU A 111 8.13 8.94 16.26
N SER A 112 9.05 9.29 17.16
CA SER A 112 9.04 10.60 17.81
C SER A 112 10.05 11.52 17.14
N VAL A 113 9.60 12.72 16.78
CA VAL A 113 10.47 13.83 16.40
C VAL A 113 10.36 14.88 17.49
N CYS A 114 11.43 15.05 18.26
CA CYS A 114 11.50 16.03 19.34
C CYS A 114 12.25 17.27 18.87
N VAL A 115 11.60 18.43 18.92
CA VAL A 115 12.27 19.71 18.67
C VAL A 115 12.89 20.19 19.97
N PHE A 116 14.22 20.20 20.04
CA PHE A 116 14.96 20.87 21.10
C PHE A 116 15.08 22.34 20.74
N SER A 117 14.26 23.19 21.37
CA SER A 117 14.44 24.63 21.29
C SER A 117 15.70 25.03 22.06
N TYR A 118 16.85 25.07 21.38
CA TYR A 118 18.05 25.72 21.90
C TYR A 118 17.85 27.24 21.86
N LEU A 119 17.08 27.78 22.79
CA LEU A 119 17.00 29.22 23.05
C LEU A 119 17.99 29.58 24.17
N SER A 120 19.13 30.12 23.73
CA SER A 120 20.11 30.96 24.43
C SER A 120 19.98 31.15 25.95
N LEU A 121 20.99 30.69 26.68
CA LEU A 121 21.45 31.35 27.90
C LEU A 121 22.86 31.92 27.63
N ARG A 122 22.90 33.19 27.24
CA ARG A 122 23.98 34.11 27.59
C ARG A 122 23.40 35.13 28.56
#